data_AF-A0A8R2FDU0-F1
#
_entry.id   AF-A0A8R2FDU0-F1
#
_cell.length_a   1.000
_cell.length_b   1.000
_cell.length_c   1.000
_cell.angle_alpha   90.00
_cell.angle_beta   90.00
_cell.angle_gamma   90.00
#
_symmetry.space_group_name_H-M   'P 1'
#
loop_
_entity.id
_entity.type
_entity.pdbx_description
1 polymer ?
#
loop_
_entity_poly.entity_id
_entity_poly.type
_entity_poly.pdbx_seq_one_letter_code
_entity_poly.pdbx_strand_id
1 'polypeptide(L)'
;HKEVEDNRKKLRPIIKSILFCGQHDIALRGNTANKGNFVDLLKFRIDSGDNILSNNFDTASGKSKYVLHRIQNEIIQVCGQVIRNDIVSQVNNSFAFSLLADETADIAGKEQLSIGVRYIDINYVVHEEFIGFSEIHILNAEGISKSILESTEKYGLNMLKLVGLGFDGCSTMSGKENGVQTIIRKIYPTACYFHCASHKLNLVVNDQNSIPEIRNTIGT
;
A
#
# COMPACT_ATOMS: atom_id res chain seq x y z
N HIS A 1 13.64 28.85 15.07
CA HIS A 1 13.79 27.56 15.79
C HIS A 1 12.63 27.25 16.73
N LYS A 2 12.29 28.13 17.70
CA LYS A 2 11.19 27.91 18.65
C LYS A 2 9.81 27.68 18.00
N GLU A 3 9.43 28.52 17.05
CA GLU A 3 8.15 28.39 16.33
C GLU A 3 8.00 27.07 15.55
N VAL A 4 9.07 26.58 14.93
CA VAL A 4 9.07 25.29 14.22
C VAL A 4 8.86 24.13 15.19
N GLU A 5 9.49 24.20 16.36
CA GLU A 5 9.33 23.19 17.41
C GLU A 5 7.90 23.18 17.97
N ASP A 6 7.33 24.36 18.21
CA ASP A 6 5.95 24.50 18.68
C ASP A 6 4.94 24.00 17.65
N ASN A 7 5.15 24.26 16.37
CA ASN A 7 4.31 23.72 15.28
C ASN A 7 4.42 22.20 15.17
N ARG A 8 5.61 21.61 15.36
CA ARG A 8 5.79 20.16 15.43
C ARG A 8 5.04 19.53 16.60
N LYS A 9 5.05 20.17 17.77
CA LYS A 9 4.30 19.72 18.95
C LYS A 9 2.79 19.69 18.68
N LYS A 10 2.26 20.67 17.96
CA LYS A 10 0.84 20.71 17.54
C LYS A 10 0.48 19.63 16.52
N LEU A 11 1.35 19.33 15.55
CA LEU A 11 1.09 18.32 14.52
C LEU A 11 1.19 16.88 15.04
N ARG A 12 2.03 16.63 16.04
CA ARG A 12 2.27 15.27 16.58
C ARG A 12 0.99 14.52 17.00
N PRO A 13 0.06 15.08 17.81
CA PRO A 13 -1.17 14.37 18.17
C PRO A 13 -2.09 14.12 16.97
N ILE A 14 -2.06 15.02 15.98
CA ILE A 14 -2.87 14.93 14.75
C ILE A 14 -2.38 13.78 13.88
N ILE A 15 -1.09 13.72 13.59
CA ILE A 15 -0.45 12.63 12.82
C ILE A 15 -0.66 11.29 13.54
N LYS A 16 -0.45 11.24 14.86
CA LYS A 16 -0.68 10.01 15.65
C LYS A 16 -2.11 9.51 15.56
N SER A 17 -3.10 10.42 15.52
CA SER A 17 -4.51 10.05 15.40
C SER A 17 -4.83 9.51 14.01
N ILE A 18 -4.24 10.07 12.95
CA ILE A 18 -4.34 9.52 11.58
C ILE A 18 -3.72 8.13 11.50
N LEU A 19 -2.51 7.95 12.05
CA LEU A 19 -1.84 6.65 12.06
C LEU A 19 -2.63 5.60 12.86
N PHE A 20 -3.17 5.98 14.02
CA PHE A 20 -4.06 5.11 14.80
C PHE A 20 -5.25 4.66 13.98
N CYS A 21 -5.97 5.59 13.32
CA CYS A 21 -7.08 5.22 12.47
C CYS A 21 -6.65 4.26 11.34
N GLY A 22 -5.51 4.51 10.69
CA GLY A 22 -4.99 3.64 9.64
C GLY A 22 -4.59 2.24 10.12
N GLN A 23 -3.97 2.13 11.30
CA GLN A 23 -3.55 0.85 11.89
C GLN A 23 -4.72 -0.04 12.33
N HIS A 24 -5.87 0.57 12.61
CA HIS A 24 -7.06 -0.12 13.11
C HIS A 24 -8.18 -0.22 12.07
N ASP A 25 -7.90 0.10 10.81
CA ASP A 25 -8.90 0.12 9.72
C ASP A 25 -10.13 0.97 10.05
N ILE A 26 -9.91 2.09 10.76
CA ILE A 26 -10.96 3.02 11.16
C ILE A 26 -11.05 4.13 10.12
N ALA A 27 -12.21 4.23 9.46
CA ALA A 27 -12.47 5.34 8.55
C ALA A 27 -12.30 6.69 9.26
N LEU A 28 -11.46 7.59 8.73
CA LEU A 28 -11.23 8.90 9.36
C LEU A 28 -12.47 9.79 9.34
N ARG A 29 -13.28 9.70 8.27
CA ARG A 29 -14.41 10.58 7.98
C ARG A 29 -15.73 9.87 8.24
N GLY A 30 -16.71 10.60 8.78
CA GLY A 30 -18.10 10.19 8.82
C GLY A 30 -18.91 10.88 7.72
N ASN A 31 -20.24 10.77 7.80
CA ASN A 31 -21.16 11.30 6.78
C ASN A 31 -21.19 12.82 6.67
N THR A 32 -20.63 13.58 7.61
CA THR A 32 -20.61 15.05 7.57
C THR A 32 -19.22 15.61 7.84
N ALA A 33 -18.95 16.83 7.36
CA ALA A 33 -17.63 17.47 7.49
C ALA A 33 -17.14 17.65 8.94
N ASN A 34 -18.06 17.63 9.92
CA ASN A 34 -17.78 17.84 11.34
C ASN A 34 -18.00 16.60 12.22
N LYS A 35 -18.32 15.45 11.61
CA LYS A 35 -18.50 14.16 12.31
C LYS A 35 -17.66 13.09 11.63
N GLY A 36 -16.84 12.42 12.41
CA GLY A 36 -15.94 11.38 11.89
C GLY A 36 -14.96 10.95 12.96
N ASN A 37 -14.57 9.68 12.90
CA ASN A 37 -13.75 9.05 13.93
C ASN A 37 -12.47 9.84 14.22
N PHE A 38 -11.87 10.47 13.19
CA PHE A 38 -10.70 11.31 13.40
C PHE A 38 -10.98 12.53 14.27
N VAL A 39 -12.06 13.27 14.00
CA VAL A 39 -12.40 14.48 14.77
C VAL A 39 -12.79 14.11 16.19
N ASP A 40 -13.55 13.04 16.36
CA ASP A 40 -14.01 12.58 17.67
C ASP A 40 -12.84 12.00 18.49
N LEU A 41 -11.87 11.36 17.85
CA LEU A 41 -10.61 10.95 18.48
C LEU A 41 -9.79 12.16 18.95
N LEU A 42 -9.74 13.26 18.16
CA LEU A 42 -9.06 14.48 18.60
C LEU A 42 -9.75 15.11 19.82
N LYS A 43 -11.09 15.18 19.84
CA LYS A 43 -11.85 15.66 21.01
C LYS A 43 -11.60 14.78 22.23
N PHE A 44 -11.66 13.46 22.07
CA PHE A 44 -11.36 12.52 23.14
C PHE A 44 -9.96 12.72 23.75
N ARG A 45 -8.95 13.03 22.91
CA ARG A 45 -7.59 13.37 23.38
C ARG A 45 -7.57 14.67 24.18
N ILE A 46 -8.31 15.69 23.74
CA ILE A 46 -8.45 16.96 24.49
C ILE A 46 -9.10 16.70 25.85
N ASP A 47 -10.21 15.96 25.88
CA ASP A 47 -10.91 15.59 27.11
C ASP A 47 -10.04 14.73 28.05
N SER A 48 -9.10 13.98 27.48
CA SER A 48 -8.09 13.19 28.21
C SER A 48 -6.85 13.99 28.63
N GLY A 49 -6.82 15.31 28.43
CA GLY A 49 -5.76 16.21 28.92
C GLY A 49 -4.69 16.62 27.90
N ASP A 50 -4.91 16.48 26.59
CA ASP A 50 -4.01 17.00 25.55
C ASP A 50 -4.13 18.53 25.42
N ASN A 51 -3.51 19.25 26.37
CA ASN A 51 -3.54 20.72 26.44
C ASN A 51 -2.94 21.41 25.21
N ILE A 52 -2.00 20.76 24.52
CA ILE A 52 -1.40 21.30 23.29
C ILE A 52 -2.44 21.30 22.17
N LEU A 53 -3.17 20.19 22.01
CA LEU A 53 -4.23 20.07 21.04
C LEU A 53 -5.40 21.01 21.38
N SER A 54 -5.78 21.13 22.66
CA SER A 54 -6.82 22.07 23.13
C SER A 54 -6.47 23.51 22.73
N ASN A 55 -5.28 23.98 23.14
CA ASN A 55 -4.81 25.32 22.81
C ASN A 55 -4.77 25.55 21.29
N ASN A 56 -4.39 24.54 20.51
CA ASN A 56 -4.42 24.65 19.06
C ASN A 56 -5.85 24.80 18.52
N PHE A 57 -6.82 24.06 19.05
CA PHE A 57 -8.22 24.17 18.64
C PHE A 57 -8.85 25.52 19.00
N ASP A 58 -8.44 26.12 20.12
CA ASP A 58 -8.93 27.41 20.60
C ASP A 58 -8.30 28.60 19.87
N THR A 59 -6.99 28.51 19.59
CA THR A 59 -6.22 29.63 19.00
C THR A 59 -6.16 29.61 17.47
N ALA A 60 -6.28 28.44 16.84
CA ALA A 60 -6.10 28.31 15.40
C ALA A 60 -7.39 28.64 14.63
N SER A 61 -7.29 29.47 13.59
CA SER A 61 -8.41 29.75 12.69
C SER A 61 -8.48 28.73 11.55
N GLY A 62 -9.69 28.26 11.23
CA GLY A 62 -10.01 27.45 10.05
C GLY A 62 -8.98 26.35 9.71
N LYS A 63 -8.16 26.59 8.67
CA LYS A 63 -7.17 25.65 8.12
C LYS A 63 -6.09 25.23 9.12
N SER A 64 -5.74 26.09 10.07
CA SER A 64 -4.67 25.85 11.06
C SER A 64 -5.07 24.86 12.15
N LYS A 65 -6.33 24.40 12.18
CA LYS A 65 -6.75 23.28 13.03
C LYS A 65 -6.31 21.91 12.47
N TYR A 66 -5.88 21.86 11.20
CA TYR A 66 -5.49 20.64 10.47
C TYR A 66 -6.60 19.56 10.42
N VAL A 67 -7.85 19.94 10.62
CA VAL A 67 -9.00 19.01 10.63
C VAL A 67 -9.62 18.84 9.24
N LEU A 68 -9.35 19.74 8.29
CA LEU A 68 -9.96 19.69 6.97
C LEU A 68 -9.54 18.43 6.19
N HIS A 69 -10.49 17.89 5.43
CA HIS A 69 -10.29 16.67 4.65
C HIS A 69 -9.07 16.72 3.70
N ARG A 70 -8.79 17.89 3.11
CA ARG A 70 -7.62 18.10 2.23
C ARG A 70 -6.31 17.93 3.00
N ILE A 71 -6.23 18.52 4.19
CA ILE A 71 -5.05 18.45 5.05
C ILE A 71 -4.86 17.02 5.57
N GLN A 72 -5.95 16.34 5.94
CA GLN A 72 -5.88 14.92 6.31
C GLN A 72 -5.27 14.07 5.17
N ASN A 73 -5.71 14.29 3.92
CA ASN A 73 -5.17 13.60 2.75
C ASN A 73 -3.68 13.91 2.53
N GLU A 74 -3.26 15.17 2.66
CA GLU A 74 -1.86 15.55 2.57
C GLU A 74 -1.01 14.85 3.63
N ILE A 75 -1.49 14.78 4.88
CA ILE A 75 -0.79 14.07 5.96
C ILE A 75 -0.72 12.56 5.67
N ILE A 76 -1.81 11.95 5.19
CA ILE A 76 -1.82 10.53 4.78
C ILE A 76 -0.80 10.29 3.67
N GLN A 77 -0.75 11.14 2.65
CA GLN A 77 0.21 11.03 1.55
C GLN A 77 1.65 11.14 2.04
N VAL A 78 1.95 12.09 2.93
CA VAL A 78 3.27 12.24 3.52
C VAL A 78 3.64 11.02 4.38
N CYS A 79 2.72 10.53 5.22
CA CYS A 79 2.96 9.32 6.01
C CYS A 79 3.25 8.11 5.12
N GLY A 80 2.44 7.90 4.08
CA GLY A 80 2.63 6.84 3.10
C GLY A 80 3.97 6.96 2.35
N GLN A 81 4.38 8.19 1.99
CA GLN A 81 5.68 8.43 1.37
C GLN A 81 6.84 8.10 2.31
N VAL A 82 6.76 8.50 3.59
CA VAL A 82 7.80 8.20 4.59
C VAL A 82 7.94 6.70 4.80
N ILE A 83 6.82 5.99 4.98
CA ILE A 83 6.79 4.53 5.13
C ILE A 83 7.37 3.86 3.89
N ARG A 84 6.93 4.26 2.70
CA ARG A 84 7.43 3.71 1.44
C ARG A 84 8.94 3.91 1.28
N ASN A 85 9.43 5.12 1.57
CA ASN A 85 10.87 5.42 1.45
C ASN A 85 11.69 4.55 2.41
N ASP A 86 11.18 4.28 3.61
CA ASP A 86 11.83 3.38 4.56
C ASP A 86 11.86 1.94 4.04
N ILE A 87 10.74 1.41 3.56
CA ILE A 87 10.66 0.08 2.93
C ILE A 87 11.64 -0.02 1.75
N VAL A 88 11.63 0.96 0.84
CA VAL A 88 12.54 0.98 -0.32
C VAL A 88 14.00 1.02 0.12
N SER A 89 14.34 1.79 1.15
CA SER A 89 15.68 1.81 1.73
C SER A 89 16.09 0.42 2.24
N GLN A 90 15.21 -0.26 2.98
CA GLN A 90 15.46 -1.60 3.49
C GLN A 90 15.63 -2.63 2.35
N VAL A 91 14.75 -2.59 1.34
CA VAL A 91 14.83 -3.44 0.14
C VAL A 91 16.13 -3.20 -0.61
N ASN A 92 16.52 -1.95 -0.82
CA ASN A 92 17.75 -1.60 -1.52
C ASN A 92 19.01 -1.97 -0.72
N ASN A 93 18.93 -2.07 0.60
CA ASN A 93 20.02 -2.55 1.47
C ASN A 93 20.06 -4.08 1.55
N SER A 94 18.95 -4.78 1.27
CA SER A 94 18.92 -6.24 1.21
C SER A 94 19.84 -6.80 0.10
N PHE A 95 20.19 -8.09 0.19
CA PHE A 95 20.98 -8.74 -0.85
C PHE A 95 20.22 -8.82 -2.18
N ALA A 96 18.94 -9.20 -2.09
CA ALA A 96 18.05 -9.36 -3.23
C ALA A 96 16.60 -9.29 -2.77
N PHE A 97 15.68 -9.01 -3.70
CA PHE A 97 14.26 -8.99 -3.44
C PHE A 97 13.45 -9.61 -4.58
N SER A 98 12.22 -9.99 -4.29
CA SER A 98 11.20 -10.37 -5.26
C SER A 98 10.13 -9.30 -5.35
N LEU A 99 9.64 -9.05 -6.56
CA LEU A 99 8.52 -8.17 -6.81
C LEU A 99 7.23 -9.00 -6.78
N LEU A 100 6.24 -8.53 -6.02
CA LEU A 100 4.90 -9.10 -5.98
C LEU A 100 3.96 -8.14 -6.71
N ALA A 101 3.12 -8.65 -7.58
CA ALA A 101 2.10 -7.84 -8.22
C ALA A 101 0.81 -8.62 -8.47
N ASP A 102 -0.30 -7.98 -8.15
CA ASP A 102 -1.64 -8.54 -8.33
C ASP A 102 -2.61 -7.48 -8.83
N GLU A 103 -3.54 -7.89 -9.69
CA GLU A 103 -4.55 -7.01 -10.27
C GLU A 103 -5.69 -6.77 -9.28
N THR A 104 -6.12 -5.51 -9.16
CA THR A 104 -7.24 -5.11 -8.32
C THR A 104 -8.04 -4.01 -9.01
N ALA A 105 -9.32 -3.87 -8.66
CA ALA A 105 -10.13 -2.73 -9.08
C ALA A 105 -10.29 -1.74 -7.92
N ASP A 106 -10.31 -0.44 -8.21
CA ASP A 106 -10.68 0.57 -7.22
C ASP A 106 -12.21 0.66 -7.04
N ILE A 107 -12.65 1.53 -6.13
CA ILE A 107 -14.08 1.74 -5.83
C ILE A 107 -14.89 2.27 -7.03
N ALA A 108 -14.24 2.80 -8.07
CA ALA A 108 -14.87 3.26 -9.30
C ALA A 108 -14.80 2.19 -10.42
N GLY A 109 -14.27 0.99 -10.12
CA GLY A 109 -14.10 -0.09 -11.07
C GLY A 109 -12.91 0.08 -12.02
N LYS A 110 -11.99 1.03 -11.74
CA LYS A 110 -10.79 1.21 -12.55
C LYS A 110 -9.73 0.22 -12.08
N GLU A 111 -9.16 -0.52 -13.03
CA GLU A 111 -8.11 -1.50 -12.76
C GLU A 111 -6.80 -0.81 -12.37
N GLN A 112 -6.16 -1.41 -11.36
CA GLN A 112 -4.90 -0.98 -10.79
C GLN A 112 -4.08 -2.23 -10.45
N LEU A 113 -2.77 -2.07 -10.39
CA LEU A 113 -1.86 -3.11 -9.95
C LEU A 113 -1.42 -2.81 -8.52
N SER A 114 -1.68 -3.73 -7.60
CA SER A 114 -1.02 -3.71 -6.30
C SER A 114 0.44 -4.13 -6.48
N ILE A 115 1.37 -3.36 -5.90
CA ILE A 115 2.80 -3.66 -5.95
C ILE A 115 3.29 -3.88 -4.52
N GLY A 116 3.85 -5.06 -4.29
CA GLY A 116 4.54 -5.44 -3.07
C GLY A 116 5.95 -5.93 -3.35
N VAL A 117 6.72 -6.09 -2.29
CA VAL A 117 8.08 -6.64 -2.34
C VAL A 117 8.26 -7.68 -1.25
N ARG A 118 9.07 -8.68 -1.56
CA ARG A 118 9.53 -9.68 -0.59
C ARG A 118 11.05 -9.65 -0.53
N TYR A 119 11.62 -9.43 0.65
CA TYR A 119 13.06 -9.35 0.83
C TYR A 119 13.48 -9.98 2.16
N ILE A 120 14.79 -10.19 2.33
CA ILE A 120 15.37 -10.73 3.56
C ILE A 120 16.25 -9.66 4.17
N ASP A 121 16.05 -9.36 5.46
CA ASP A 121 16.87 -8.40 6.18
C ASP A 121 18.21 -9.00 6.65
N ILE A 122 19.02 -8.18 7.34
CA ILE A 122 20.33 -8.60 7.87
C ILE A 122 20.24 -9.67 8.96
N ASN A 123 19.06 -9.86 9.57
CA ASN A 123 18.80 -10.86 10.60
C ASN A 123 18.19 -12.14 10.00
N TYR A 124 18.19 -12.27 8.67
CA TYR A 124 17.59 -13.38 7.93
C TYR A 124 16.07 -13.52 8.11
N VAL A 125 15.39 -12.42 8.47
CA VAL A 125 13.93 -12.38 8.56
C VAL A 125 13.36 -12.03 7.20
N VAL A 126 12.36 -12.81 6.78
CA VAL A 126 11.60 -12.53 5.55
C VAL A 126 10.58 -11.43 5.84
N HIS A 127 10.60 -10.40 5.01
CA HIS A 127 9.64 -9.30 5.03
C HIS A 127 8.84 -9.30 3.73
N GLU A 128 7.53 -9.10 3.84
CA GLU A 128 6.62 -8.90 2.71
C GLU A 128 5.88 -7.58 2.94
N GLU A 129 6.17 -6.60 2.10
CA GLU A 129 5.75 -5.22 2.32
C GLU A 129 5.02 -4.66 1.09
N PHE A 130 3.93 -3.95 1.34
CA PHE A 130 3.18 -3.23 0.31
C PHE A 130 3.84 -1.88 0.01
N ILE A 131 4.05 -1.57 -1.27
CA ILE A 131 4.69 -0.32 -1.70
C ILE A 131 3.66 0.68 -2.22
N GLY A 132 2.65 0.21 -2.96
CA GLY A 132 1.64 1.09 -3.54
C GLY A 132 0.89 0.47 -4.69
N PHE A 133 -0.01 1.26 -5.26
CA PHE A 133 -0.71 0.92 -6.48
C PHE A 133 -0.05 1.57 -7.69
N SER A 134 -0.12 0.88 -8.83
CA SER A 134 0.14 1.43 -10.16
C SER A 134 -1.18 1.51 -10.91
N GLU A 135 -1.51 2.68 -11.46
CA GLU A 135 -2.62 2.75 -12.40
C GLU A 135 -2.26 1.97 -13.66
N ILE A 136 -3.20 1.18 -14.18
CA ILE A 136 -3.05 0.51 -15.47
C ILE A 136 -3.95 1.22 -16.47
N HIS A 137 -3.37 1.66 -17.59
CA HIS A 137 -4.13 2.24 -18.71
C HIS A 137 -4.35 1.23 -19.85
N ILE A 138 -3.50 0.21 -19.93
CA ILE A 138 -3.50 -0.81 -20.98
C ILE A 138 -3.28 -2.17 -20.34
N LEU A 139 -4.25 -3.08 -20.51
CA LEU A 139 -4.33 -4.40 -19.84
C LEU A 139 -3.62 -5.53 -20.60
N ASN A 140 -2.75 -5.21 -21.54
CA ASN A 140 -1.91 -6.20 -22.18
C ASN A 140 -0.57 -6.32 -21.42
N ALA A 141 0.16 -7.38 -21.70
CA ALA A 141 1.40 -7.67 -20.98
C ALA A 141 2.45 -6.56 -21.11
N GLU A 142 2.52 -5.89 -22.27
CA GLU A 142 3.43 -4.76 -22.48
C GLU A 142 3.07 -3.56 -21.61
N GLY A 143 1.79 -3.18 -21.59
CA GLY A 143 1.26 -2.08 -20.80
C GLY A 143 1.45 -2.30 -19.30
N ILE A 144 1.16 -3.50 -18.81
CA ILE A 144 1.34 -3.86 -17.41
C ILE A 144 2.83 -3.89 -17.05
N SER A 145 3.68 -4.50 -17.89
CA SER A 145 5.13 -4.52 -17.66
C SER A 145 5.72 -3.11 -17.58
N LYS A 146 5.29 -2.22 -18.49
CA LYS A 146 5.71 -0.82 -18.48
C LYS A 146 5.26 -0.11 -17.20
N SER A 147 4.00 -0.27 -16.81
CA SER A 147 3.44 0.33 -15.59
C SER A 147 4.17 -0.13 -14.32
N ILE A 148 4.53 -1.42 -14.26
CA ILE A 148 5.38 -1.98 -13.20
C ILE A 148 6.73 -1.30 -13.20
N LEU A 149 7.44 -1.28 -14.34
CA LEU A 149 8.79 -0.73 -14.42
C LEU A 149 8.82 0.76 -14.04
N GLU A 150 7.92 1.56 -14.60
CA GLU A 150 7.77 2.98 -14.28
C GLU A 150 7.46 3.21 -12.79
N SER A 151 6.62 2.36 -12.20
CA SER A 151 6.32 2.41 -10.76
C SER A 151 7.54 2.06 -9.92
N THR A 152 8.26 0.99 -10.25
CA THR A 152 9.48 0.59 -9.51
C THR A 152 10.58 1.64 -9.60
N GLU A 153 10.73 2.29 -10.75
CA GLU A 153 11.65 3.41 -10.95
C GLU A 153 11.23 4.64 -10.14
N LYS A 154 9.94 5.01 -10.22
CA LYS A 154 9.35 6.11 -9.42
C LYS A 154 9.56 5.91 -7.92
N TYR A 155 9.46 4.67 -7.44
CA TYR A 155 9.66 4.34 -6.03
C TYR A 155 11.15 4.26 -5.65
N GLY A 156 12.06 4.19 -6.61
CA GLY A 156 13.50 4.12 -6.37
C GLY A 156 13.99 2.73 -5.99
N LEU A 157 13.32 1.67 -6.43
CA LEU A 157 13.78 0.29 -6.23
C LEU A 157 14.99 -0.01 -7.12
N ASN A 158 16.03 -0.60 -6.53
CA ASN A 158 17.20 -1.05 -7.27
C ASN A 158 16.91 -2.36 -7.99
N MET A 159 16.34 -2.28 -9.18
CA MET A 159 15.92 -3.45 -9.97
C MET A 159 17.06 -4.41 -10.34
N LEU A 160 18.33 -4.01 -10.21
CA LEU A 160 19.47 -4.93 -10.37
C LEU A 160 19.52 -6.03 -9.28
N LYS A 161 18.85 -5.81 -8.15
CA LYS A 161 18.72 -6.77 -7.05
C LYS A 161 17.47 -7.66 -7.17
N LEU A 162 16.72 -7.56 -8.27
CA LEU A 162 15.51 -8.33 -8.49
C LEU A 162 15.85 -9.79 -8.83
N VAL A 163 15.31 -10.72 -8.04
CA VAL A 163 15.53 -12.17 -8.21
C VAL A 163 14.25 -12.99 -8.28
N GLY A 164 13.09 -12.38 -8.06
CA GLY A 164 11.81 -13.07 -8.13
C GLY A 164 10.66 -12.21 -8.60
N LEU A 165 9.70 -12.83 -9.28
CA LEU A 165 8.45 -12.25 -9.75
C LEU A 165 7.30 -13.12 -9.23
N GLY A 166 6.62 -12.66 -8.18
CA GLY A 166 5.42 -13.28 -7.63
C GLY A 166 4.18 -12.68 -8.28
N PHE A 167 3.78 -13.21 -9.44
CA PHE A 167 2.58 -12.73 -10.16
C PHE A 167 1.52 -13.82 -10.23
N ASP A 168 0.32 -13.39 -10.60
CA ASP A 168 -0.83 -14.25 -10.83
C ASP A 168 -0.61 -15.23 -12.02
N GLY A 169 -1.52 -16.18 -12.17
CA GLY A 169 -1.46 -17.22 -13.19
C GLY A 169 -2.04 -16.83 -14.55
N CYS A 170 -2.67 -15.65 -14.67
CA CYS A 170 -3.32 -15.22 -15.90
C CYS A 170 -2.33 -15.23 -17.08
N SER A 171 -2.80 -15.56 -18.28
CA SER A 171 -1.93 -15.68 -19.47
C SER A 171 -1.14 -14.40 -19.75
N THR A 172 -1.74 -13.24 -19.47
CA THR A 172 -1.11 -11.93 -19.57
C THR A 172 0.08 -11.78 -18.61
N MET A 173 -0.01 -12.31 -17.39
CA MET A 173 1.06 -12.19 -16.38
C MET A 173 2.11 -13.31 -16.50
N SER A 174 1.65 -14.56 -16.66
CA SER A 174 2.44 -15.79 -16.58
C SER A 174 2.95 -16.31 -17.92
N GLY A 175 2.44 -15.77 -19.04
CA GLY A 175 2.73 -16.25 -20.40
C GLY A 175 4.23 -16.39 -20.68
N LYS A 176 4.62 -17.49 -21.31
CA LYS A 176 6.04 -17.84 -21.56
C LYS A 176 6.67 -17.03 -22.70
N GLU A 177 5.88 -16.65 -23.71
CA GLU A 177 6.36 -15.90 -24.87
C GLU A 177 6.19 -14.38 -24.70
N ASN A 178 4.98 -13.98 -24.28
CA ASN A 178 4.55 -12.58 -24.23
C ASN A 178 3.88 -12.21 -22.88
N GLY A 179 4.12 -12.94 -21.81
CA GLY A 179 3.61 -12.57 -20.48
C GLY A 179 4.47 -11.50 -19.81
N VAL A 180 3.91 -10.79 -18.82
CA VAL A 180 4.62 -9.78 -18.01
C VAL A 180 5.90 -10.34 -17.41
N GLN A 181 5.84 -11.58 -16.88
CA GLN A 181 7.04 -12.23 -16.34
C GLN A 181 8.14 -12.41 -17.39
N THR A 182 7.79 -12.76 -18.63
CA THR A 182 8.79 -12.92 -19.72
C THR A 182 9.37 -11.57 -20.12
N ILE A 183 8.55 -10.53 -20.23
CA ILE A 183 9.01 -9.18 -20.62
C ILE A 183 9.99 -8.65 -19.57
N ILE A 184 9.64 -8.70 -18.28
CA ILE A 184 10.51 -8.22 -17.21
C ILE A 184 11.80 -9.06 -17.14
N ARG A 185 11.72 -10.38 -17.32
CA ARG A 185 12.90 -11.27 -17.32
C ARG A 185 13.84 -11.07 -18.50
N LYS A 186 13.37 -10.57 -19.65
CA LYS A 186 14.26 -10.16 -20.74
C LYS A 186 15.20 -9.03 -20.30
N ILE A 187 14.75 -8.17 -19.39
CA ILE A 187 15.52 -7.05 -18.83
C ILE A 187 16.32 -7.50 -17.60
N TYR A 188 15.70 -8.32 -16.73
CA TYR A 188 16.28 -8.84 -15.48
C TYR A 188 16.26 -10.37 -15.46
N PRO A 189 17.22 -11.06 -16.12
CA PRO A 189 17.17 -12.52 -16.30
C PRO A 189 17.18 -13.35 -15.01
N THR A 190 17.69 -12.78 -13.92
CA THR A 190 17.73 -13.39 -12.58
C THR A 190 16.37 -13.45 -11.90
N ALA A 191 15.37 -12.71 -12.40
CA ALA A 191 14.06 -12.58 -11.77
C ALA A 191 13.17 -13.81 -12.03
N CYS A 192 13.32 -14.88 -11.23
CA CYS A 192 12.55 -16.11 -11.41
C CYS A 192 11.05 -15.89 -11.19
N TYR A 193 10.22 -16.41 -12.10
CA TYR A 193 8.76 -16.34 -11.95
C TYR A 193 8.24 -17.40 -10.98
N PHE A 194 7.37 -16.96 -10.07
CA PHE A 194 6.62 -17.80 -9.15
C PHE A 194 5.13 -17.48 -9.27
N HIS A 195 4.35 -18.49 -9.64
CA HIS A 195 2.89 -18.35 -9.71
C HIS A 195 2.31 -18.27 -8.30
N CYS A 196 1.59 -17.17 -8.04
CA CYS A 196 0.90 -16.84 -6.78
C CYS A 196 0.18 -18.05 -6.16
N ALA A 197 0.54 -18.39 -4.92
CA ALA A 197 -0.04 -19.52 -4.20
C ALA A 197 -1.52 -19.31 -3.87
N SER A 198 -1.93 -18.09 -3.53
CA SER A 198 -3.32 -17.74 -3.24
C SER A 198 -4.20 -17.93 -4.48
N HIS A 199 -3.73 -17.48 -5.65
CA HIS A 199 -4.44 -17.70 -6.91
C HIS A 199 -4.51 -19.21 -7.22
N LYS A 200 -3.42 -19.97 -7.10
CA LYS A 200 -3.47 -21.44 -7.26
C LYS A 200 -4.49 -22.10 -6.35
N LEU A 201 -4.53 -21.73 -5.08
CA LEU A 201 -5.49 -22.28 -4.13
C LEU A 201 -6.92 -21.95 -4.57
N ASN A 202 -7.20 -20.70 -4.92
CA ASN A 202 -8.50 -20.29 -5.42
C ASN A 202 -8.93 -21.07 -6.68
N LEU A 203 -8.01 -21.34 -7.61
CA LEU A 203 -8.29 -22.15 -8.80
C LEU A 203 -8.63 -23.59 -8.44
N VAL A 204 -7.88 -24.21 -7.52
CA VAL A 204 -8.18 -25.58 -7.05
C VAL A 204 -9.55 -25.61 -6.38
N VAL A 205 -9.84 -24.67 -5.49
CA VAL A 205 -11.13 -24.57 -4.81
C VAL A 205 -12.28 -24.40 -5.81
N ASN A 206 -12.10 -23.53 -6.82
CA ASN A 206 -13.11 -23.32 -7.86
C ASN A 206 -13.31 -24.52 -8.78
N ASP A 207 -12.26 -25.26 -9.12
CA ASP A 207 -12.36 -26.49 -9.90
C ASP A 207 -13.13 -27.59 -9.12
N GLN A 208 -12.86 -27.69 -7.82
CA GLN A 208 -13.53 -28.63 -6.93
C GLN A 208 -14.99 -28.24 -6.59
N ASN A 209 -15.43 -27.01 -6.89
CA ASN A 209 -16.86 -26.62 -6.77
C ASN A 209 -17.78 -27.38 -7.73
N SER A 210 -17.22 -28.11 -8.70
CA SER A 210 -17.97 -29.09 -9.50
C SER A 210 -18.54 -30.25 -8.66
N ILE A 211 -17.93 -30.54 -7.50
CA ILE A 211 -18.36 -31.57 -6.56
C ILE A 211 -19.35 -30.96 -5.55
N PRO A 212 -20.62 -31.43 -5.50
CA PRO A 212 -21.66 -30.83 -4.66
C PRO A 212 -21.31 -30.73 -3.17
N GLU A 213 -20.65 -31.74 -2.62
CA GLU A 213 -20.25 -31.82 -1.21
C GLU A 213 -19.22 -30.74 -0.84
N ILE A 214 -18.27 -30.47 -1.74
CA ILE A 214 -17.23 -29.45 -1.57
C ILE A 214 -17.85 -28.05 -1.73
N ARG A 215 -18.68 -27.85 -2.75
CA ARG A 215 -19.41 -26.60 -2.96
C ARG A 215 -20.27 -26.22 -1.75
N ASN A 216 -20.95 -27.19 -1.15
CA ASN A 216 -21.80 -26.97 0.01
C ASN A 216 -21.02 -26.68 1.30
N THR A 217 -19.72 -26.97 1.36
CA THR A 217 -18.85 -26.68 2.52
C THR A 217 -18.10 -25.36 2.41
N ILE A 218 -17.85 -24.86 1.20
CA ILE A 218 -17.13 -23.58 0.99
C ILE A 218 -18.01 -22.35 1.24
N GLY A 219 -19.34 -22.50 1.18
CA GLY A 219 -20.29 -21.45 1.53
C GLY A 219 -20.37 -20.34 0.48
N THR A 220 -21.59 -20.07 0.02
CA THR A 220 -21.97 -18.84 -0.68
C THR A 220 -21.94 -17.64 0.24
#